data_AF-W7WCJ9-F1
#
_entry.id   AF-W7WCJ9-F1
#
_cell.length_a   1.000
_cell.length_b   1.000
_cell.length_c   1.000
_cell.angle_alpha   90.00
_cell.angle_beta   90.00
_cell.angle_gamma   90.00
#
_symmetry.space_group_name_H-M   'P 1'
#
loop_
_entity.id
_entity.type
_entity.pdbx_description
1 polymer ?
#
loop_
_entity_poly.entity_id
_entity_poly.type
_entity_poly.pdbx_seq_one_letter_code
_entity_poly.pdbx_strand_id
1 'polypeptide(L)'
;MYRRERVKNLDIEPAMKYRRVGTINNTAFQTARTEAGLPQVRVHDFRHTFAQRLRDAGVPEEDRALLLGHAVAGMAQHYATSTVERLIEVANKVSETRDRTTILRVVNG
;
A
#
# COMPACT_ATOMS: atom_id res chain seq x y z
N MET A 1 11.15 19.11 -14.39
CA MET A 1 11.25 17.94 -15.28
C MET A 1 11.83 16.78 -14.46
N TYR A 2 11.01 15.83 -14.01
CA TYR A 2 11.44 14.76 -13.09
C TYR A 2 11.69 13.43 -13.83
N ARG A 3 12.85 12.82 -13.59
CA ARG A 3 13.13 11.36 -13.63
C ARG A 3 12.88 10.61 -14.96
N ARG A 4 13.23 11.17 -16.13
CA ARG A 4 13.35 10.40 -17.39
C ARG A 4 14.73 9.76 -17.61
N GLU A 5 15.71 10.07 -16.77
CA GLU A 5 17.11 9.65 -16.92
C GLU A 5 17.30 8.13 -16.82
N ARG A 6 16.52 7.42 -15.98
CA ARG A 6 16.76 6.00 -15.68
C ARG A 6 16.13 5.01 -16.67
N VAL A 7 15.58 5.47 -17.79
CA VAL A 7 15.10 4.59 -18.87
C VAL A 7 16.13 4.48 -20.00
N LYS A 8 17.01 5.48 -20.16
CA LYS A 8 17.96 5.54 -21.28
C LYS A 8 19.40 5.86 -20.88
N ASN A 9 19.62 6.50 -19.73
CA ASN A 9 20.93 6.97 -19.28
C ASN A 9 21.31 6.29 -17.96
N LEU A 10 21.49 4.97 -18.00
CA LEU A 10 21.80 4.18 -16.80
C LEU A 10 23.24 4.43 -16.30
N ASP A 11 24.15 4.79 -17.19
CA ASP A 11 25.59 4.95 -16.93
C ASP A 11 25.97 6.40 -16.57
N ILE A 12 25.02 7.33 -16.55
CA ILE A 12 25.26 8.75 -16.26
C ILE A 12 24.94 9.02 -14.78
N GLU A 13 25.85 9.74 -14.12
CA GLU A 13 25.65 10.22 -12.75
C GLU A 13 24.33 11.01 -12.65
N PRO A 14 23.47 10.74 -11.65
CA PRO A 14 22.14 11.37 -11.58
C PRO A 14 22.24 12.89 -11.48
N ALA A 15 21.49 13.62 -12.32
CA ALA A 15 21.54 15.09 -12.33
C ALA A 15 20.97 15.72 -11.04
N MET A 16 20.18 14.97 -10.27
CA MET A 16 19.68 15.39 -8.96
C MET A 16 20.09 14.42 -7.86
N LYS A 17 20.57 14.99 -6.74
CA LYS A 17 20.74 14.27 -5.47
C LYS A 17 19.42 13.62 -5.05
N TYR A 18 19.51 12.40 -4.51
CA TYR A 18 18.35 11.70 -3.96
C TYR A 18 17.65 12.55 -2.90
N ARG A 19 16.32 12.60 -2.98
CA ARG A 19 15.47 13.25 -1.98
C ARG A 19 14.41 12.25 -1.54
N ARG A 20 14.09 12.27 -0.25
CA ARG A 20 12.97 11.50 0.30
C ARG A 20 11.69 11.90 -0.41
N VAL A 21 10.86 10.92 -0.78
CA VAL A 21 9.53 11.17 -1.31
C VAL A 21 8.67 11.78 -0.20
N GLY A 22 8.25 13.04 -0.37
CA GLY A 22 7.44 13.75 0.62
C GLY A 22 5.95 13.38 0.58
N THR A 23 5.43 12.97 -0.60
CA THR A 23 4.04 12.53 -0.78
C THR A 23 3.96 11.41 -1.81
N ILE A 24 3.09 10.43 -1.56
CA ILE A 24 2.87 9.29 -2.47
C ILE A 24 2.04 9.72 -3.68
N ASN A 25 1.12 10.68 -3.53
CA ASN A 25 0.36 11.24 -4.66
C ASN A 25 1.21 12.26 -5.44
N ASN A 26 2.27 11.78 -6.06
CA ASN A 26 3.19 12.57 -6.89
C ASN A 26 2.98 12.27 -8.38
N THR A 27 3.73 12.95 -9.23
CA THR A 27 3.65 12.79 -10.69
C THR A 27 3.90 11.35 -11.15
N ALA A 28 4.80 10.60 -10.50
CA ALA A 28 5.05 9.21 -10.87
C ALA A 28 3.81 8.32 -10.63
N PHE A 29 3.13 8.49 -9.49
CA PHE A 29 1.87 7.78 -9.22
C PHE A 29 0.77 8.19 -10.21
N GLN A 30 0.61 9.48 -10.47
CA GLN A 30 -0.43 9.99 -11.38
C GLN A 30 -0.23 9.52 -12.83
N THR A 31 1.02 9.48 -13.30
CA THR A 31 1.37 8.90 -14.59
C THR A 31 1.09 7.39 -14.60
N ALA A 32 1.58 6.65 -13.61
CA ALA A 32 1.42 5.19 -13.56
C ALA A 32 -0.05 4.75 -13.54
N ARG A 33 -0.93 5.40 -12.77
CA ARG A 33 -2.35 5.06 -12.77
C ARG A 33 -3.04 5.35 -14.10
N THR A 34 -2.57 6.36 -14.84
CA THR A 34 -3.11 6.72 -16.15
C THR A 34 -2.66 5.70 -17.20
N GLU A 35 -1.38 5.34 -17.22
CA GLU A 35 -0.81 4.31 -18.09
C GLU A 35 -1.43 2.92 -17.84
N ALA A 36 -1.80 2.63 -16.60
CA ALA A 36 -2.51 1.41 -16.24
C ALA A 36 -4.02 1.42 -16.60
N GLY A 37 -4.55 2.50 -17.19
CA GLY A 37 -5.98 2.63 -17.51
C GLY A 37 -6.89 2.82 -16.29
N LEU A 38 -6.34 3.29 -15.17
CA LEU A 38 -7.03 3.46 -13.89
C LEU A 38 -6.99 4.92 -13.39
N PRO A 39 -7.45 5.91 -14.17
CA PRO A 39 -7.26 7.32 -13.86
C PRO A 39 -7.96 7.77 -12.56
N GLN A 40 -9.07 7.12 -12.18
CA GLN A 40 -9.80 7.42 -10.95
C GLN A 40 -9.18 6.83 -9.67
N VAL A 41 -8.21 5.91 -9.77
CA VAL A 41 -7.63 5.27 -8.58
C VAL A 41 -6.81 6.28 -7.78
N ARG A 42 -7.07 6.31 -6.46
CA ARG A 42 -6.36 7.11 -5.47
C ARG A 42 -5.39 6.22 -4.69
N VAL A 43 -4.34 6.82 -4.13
CA VAL A 43 -3.36 6.10 -3.29
C VAL A 43 -4.05 5.31 -2.16
N HIS A 44 -5.07 5.89 -1.53
CA HIS A 44 -5.82 5.25 -0.44
C HIS A 44 -6.63 4.03 -0.89
N ASP A 45 -6.99 3.92 -2.16
CA ASP A 45 -7.73 2.76 -2.66
C ASP A 45 -6.85 1.49 -2.60
N PHE A 46 -5.51 1.63 -2.64
CA PHE A 46 -4.59 0.52 -2.39
C PHE A 46 -4.61 0.05 -0.94
N ARG A 47 -4.73 0.98 0.03
CA ARG A 47 -4.90 0.62 1.46
C ARG A 47 -6.18 -0.18 1.68
N HIS A 48 -7.27 0.24 1.04
CA HIS A 48 -8.54 -0.51 1.09
C HIS A 48 -8.42 -1.88 0.42
N THR A 49 -7.78 -1.94 -0.74
CA THR A 49 -7.54 -3.20 -1.47
C THR A 49 -6.70 -4.17 -0.64
N PHE A 50 -5.63 -3.68 -0.01
CA PHE A 50 -4.79 -4.47 0.90
C PHE A 50 -5.60 -5.03 2.08
N ALA A 51 -6.36 -4.17 2.76
CA ALA A 51 -7.23 -4.59 3.87
C ALA A 51 -8.24 -5.67 3.47
N GLN A 52 -8.90 -5.49 2.32
CA GLN A 52 -9.88 -6.43 1.81
C GLN A 52 -9.25 -7.78 1.45
N ARG A 53 -8.10 -7.78 0.75
CA ARG A 53 -7.39 -9.01 0.38
C ARG A 53 -6.94 -9.81 1.59
N LEU A 54 -6.42 -9.15 2.63
CA LEU A 54 -6.06 -9.82 3.88
C LEU A 54 -7.28 -10.43 4.57
N ARG A 55 -8.42 -9.72 4.57
CA ARG A 55 -9.68 -10.24 5.12
C ARG A 55 -10.12 -11.49 4.35
N ASP A 56 -10.04 -11.47 3.02
CA ASP A 56 -10.42 -12.59 2.17
C ASP A 56 -9.48 -13.80 2.35
N ALA A 57 -8.20 -13.56 2.65
CA ALA A 57 -7.22 -14.59 3.02
C ALA A 57 -7.36 -15.07 4.49
N GLY A 58 -8.40 -14.65 5.20
CA GLY A 58 -8.68 -15.10 6.57
C GLY A 58 -7.75 -14.52 7.64
N VAL A 59 -7.01 -13.45 7.35
CA VAL A 59 -6.15 -12.79 8.35
C VAL A 59 -7.02 -12.12 9.41
N PRO A 60 -6.77 -12.34 10.72
CA PRO A 60 -7.55 -11.74 11.82
C PRO A 60 -7.57 -10.21 11.81
N GLU A 61 -8.60 -9.61 12.41
CA GLU A 61 -8.75 -8.15 12.45
C GLU A 61 -7.60 -7.44 13.16
N GLU A 62 -7.10 -8.01 14.24
CA GLU A 62 -5.95 -7.51 14.98
C GLU A 62 -4.70 -7.38 14.10
N ASP A 63 -4.31 -8.47 13.43
CA ASP A 63 -3.18 -8.50 12.49
C ASP A 63 -3.38 -7.49 11.34
N ARG A 64 -4.60 -7.39 10.78
CA ARG A 64 -4.92 -6.41 9.74
C ARG A 64 -4.81 -4.97 10.25
N ALA A 65 -5.28 -4.69 11.46
CA ALA A 65 -5.24 -3.36 12.05
C ALA A 65 -3.80 -2.90 12.31
N LEU A 66 -2.94 -3.81 12.79
CA LEU A 66 -1.50 -3.57 12.95
C LEU A 66 -0.83 -3.28 11.59
N LEU A 67 -1.09 -4.10 10.57
CA LEU A 67 -0.54 -3.88 9.21
C LEU A 67 -1.02 -2.56 8.57
N LEU A 68 -2.22 -2.10 8.91
CA LEU A 68 -2.74 -0.82 8.44
C LEU A 68 -2.24 0.35 9.31
N GLY A 69 -1.59 0.09 10.44
CA GLY A 69 -1.19 1.13 11.39
C GLY A 69 -2.39 1.83 12.02
N HIS A 70 -3.51 1.12 12.20
CA HIS A 70 -4.62 1.62 13.00
C HIS A 70 -4.24 1.56 14.48
N ALA A 71 -4.49 2.65 15.21
CA ALA A 71 -4.45 2.61 16.66
C ALA A 71 -5.63 1.76 17.14
N VAL A 72 -5.37 0.53 17.59
CA VAL A 72 -6.38 -0.35 18.18
C VAL A 72 -6.50 0.03 19.65
N ALA A 73 -7.48 0.83 20.03
CA ALA A 73 -7.71 1.16 21.44
C ALA A 73 -8.31 -0.07 22.17
N GLY A 74 -7.54 -0.75 23.03
CA GLY A 74 -8.05 -1.84 23.87
C GLY A 74 -6.98 -2.62 24.63
N MET A 75 -7.39 -3.30 25.72
CA MET A 75 -6.53 -4.13 26.60
C MET A 75 -5.73 -5.23 25.85
N ALA A 76 -6.18 -5.66 24.66
CA ALA A 76 -5.52 -6.67 23.84
C ALA A 76 -4.15 -6.24 23.29
N GLN A 77 -3.86 -4.93 23.19
CA GLN A 77 -2.56 -4.41 22.74
C GLN A 77 -1.38 -4.88 23.60
N HIS A 78 -1.60 -5.24 24.87
CA HIS A 78 -0.51 -5.59 25.79
C HIS A 78 -0.10 -7.07 25.76
N TYR A 79 -0.90 -7.96 25.17
CA TYR A 79 -0.64 -9.42 25.21
C TYR A 79 -0.35 -10.05 23.84
N ALA A 80 -0.58 -9.34 22.74
CA ALA A 80 -0.49 -9.90 21.39
C ALA A 80 0.19 -8.94 20.41
N THR A 81 1.37 -8.40 20.77
CA THR A 81 2.24 -7.80 19.75
C THR A 81 2.65 -8.91 18.79
N SER A 82 2.00 -8.99 17.64
CA SER A 82 2.41 -9.86 16.54
C SER A 82 3.88 -9.60 16.26
N THR A 83 4.69 -10.66 16.28
CA THR A 83 6.12 -10.54 15.94
C THR A 83 6.28 -9.97 14.53
N VAL A 84 7.43 -9.36 14.24
CA VAL A 84 7.73 -8.90 12.87
C VAL A 84 7.61 -10.06 11.87
N GLU A 85 8.03 -11.26 12.27
CA GLU A 85 7.86 -12.49 11.51
C GLU A 85 6.39 -12.77 11.18
N ARG A 86 5.50 -12.71 12.19
CA ARG A 86 4.06 -12.89 11.99
C ARG A 86 3.47 -11.84 11.05
N LEU A 87 3.85 -10.57 11.20
CA LEU A 87 3.38 -9.49 10.33
C LEU A 87 3.82 -9.68 8.88
N ILE A 88 5.04 -10.16 8.65
CA ILE A 88 5.53 -10.52 7.31
C ILE A 88 4.74 -11.70 6.75
N GLU A 89 4.55 -12.77 7.54
CA GLU A 89 3.78 -13.95 7.16
C GLU A 89 2.37 -13.55 6.70
N VAL A 90 1.63 -12.81 7.52
CA VAL A 90 0.25 -12.42 7.21
C VAL A 90 0.16 -11.38 6.10
N ALA A 91 1.13 -10.47 5.96
CA ALA A 91 1.15 -9.52 4.85
C ALA A 91 1.28 -10.24 3.49
N ASN A 92 2.07 -11.32 3.42
CA ASN A 92 2.24 -12.09 2.19
C ASN A 92 0.97 -12.83 1.74
N LYS A 93 0.04 -13.10 2.67
CA LYS A 93 -1.28 -13.68 2.35
C LYS A 93 -2.14 -12.77 1.46
N VAL A 94 -1.76 -11.51 1.25
CA VAL A 94 -2.38 -10.63 0.25
C VAL A 94 -2.36 -11.25 -1.17
N SER A 95 -1.51 -12.22 -1.43
CA SER A 95 -1.44 -12.94 -2.72
C SER A 95 -2.45 -14.10 -2.82
N GLU A 96 -3.01 -14.55 -1.70
CA GLU A 96 -3.96 -15.67 -1.62
C GLU A 96 -5.40 -15.22 -1.92
N THR A 97 -5.57 -14.43 -2.99
CA THR A 97 -6.86 -13.80 -3.29
C THR A 97 -7.77 -14.69 -4.12
N ARG A 98 -9.07 -14.59 -3.86
CA ARG A 98 -10.12 -15.08 -4.76
C ARG A 98 -10.67 -13.89 -5.54
N ASP A 99 -10.87 -14.04 -6.85
CA ASP A 99 -11.41 -12.99 -7.72
C ASP A 99 -12.84 -12.62 -7.27
N ARG A 100 -12.97 -11.51 -6.53
CA ARG A 100 -14.25 -10.91 -6.14
C ARG A 100 -14.16 -9.40 -6.29
N THR A 101 -15.24 -8.79 -6.78
CA THR A 101 -15.34 -7.33 -6.94
C THR A 101 -15.33 -6.64 -5.57
N THR A 102 -14.29 -5.85 -5.30
CA THR A 102 -14.22 -4.99 -4.10
C THR A 102 -15.05 -3.73 -4.31
N ILE A 103 -16.03 -3.46 -3.42
CA ILE A 103 -16.75 -2.19 -3.39
C ILE A 103 -15.94 -1.18 -2.56
N LEU A 104 -15.39 -0.17 -3.21
CA LEU A 104 -14.72 0.94 -2.53
C LEU A 104 -15.77 1.94 -2.05
N ARG A 105 -15.90 2.11 -0.73
CA ARG A 105 -16.73 3.18 -0.17
C ARG A 105 -15.92 4.47 -0.15
N VAL A 106 -16.35 5.46 -0.93
CA VAL A 106 -15.82 6.83 -0.83
C VAL A 106 -16.45 7.46 0.42
N VAL A 107 -15.67 7.62 1.48
CA VAL A 107 -16.02 8.51 2.59
C VAL A 107 -15.49 9.89 2.21
N ASN A 108 -16.39 10.79 1.83
CA ASN A 108 -16.06 12.20 1.69
C ASN A 108 -15.78 12.73 3.11
N GLY A 109 -14.52 13.08 3.36
CA GLY A 109 -14.13 13.86 4.55
C GLY A 109 -14.34 15.34 4.31
#